data_AF-A0A7C5YAM8-F1
#
_entry.id   AF-A0A7C5YAM8-F1
#
_cell.length_a   1.000
_cell.length_b   1.000
_cell.length_c   1.000
_cell.angle_alpha   90.00
_cell.angle_beta   90.00
_cell.angle_gamma   90.00
#
_symmetry.space_group_name_H-M   'P 1'
#
loop_
_entity.id
_entity.type
_entity.pdbx_description
1 polymer ?
#
loop_
_entity_poly.entity_id
_entity_poly.type
_entity_poly.pdbx_seq_one_letter_code
_entity_poly.pdbx_strand_id
1 'polypeptide(L)'
;MYSVNVENFYKVTRITKIPAQAGDELYVDVIPIELTDEFVDMLRRGVKIFYLRRLTLFKPMYEKLGINTKSAKNDTKALMALEAKWFKVSEDFLAMRRLISAYRGLLKSHQRLANAMKALEGLGREIMETAIESVGQLMVSIANIIAEEAGNRILEYKKVVETLGIDGDNYLSVREALAEVMTCIDPRRNFRKTANFFGLFRGNPERYNARARQALQRLSMSLGNTKEAKQEKRILYTVWKTMRTHERLEAIPA
;
A
#
# COMPACT_ATOMS: atom_id res chain seq x y z
N MET A 1 8.62 3.20 21.09
CA MET A 1 8.07 2.99 22.45
C MET A 1 6.92 2.00 22.32
N TYR A 2 6.75 1.09 23.27
CA TYR A 2 5.63 0.12 23.26
C TYR A 2 4.99 0.03 24.65
N SER A 3 3.78 -0.54 24.71
CA SER A 3 3.04 -0.80 25.94
C SER A 3 2.29 -2.13 25.81
N VAL A 4 2.11 -2.82 26.93
CA VAL A 4 1.35 -4.08 27.04
C VAL A 4 0.01 -3.89 27.77
N ASN A 5 -0.11 -2.86 28.61
CA ASN A 5 -1.25 -2.66 29.50
C ASN A 5 -1.67 -1.18 29.69
N VAL A 6 -1.18 -0.25 28.84
CA VAL A 6 -1.48 1.22 28.89
C VAL A 6 -0.95 1.95 30.12
N GLU A 7 -0.56 1.22 31.16
CA GLU A 7 0.01 1.75 32.38
C GLU A 7 1.53 1.91 32.24
N ASN A 8 2.17 0.91 31.63
CA ASN A 8 3.61 0.86 31.49
C ASN A 8 4.06 1.12 30.05
N PHE A 9 5.04 2.00 29.89
CA PHE A 9 5.63 2.38 28.61
C PHE A 9 7.11 2.07 28.58
N TYR A 10 7.53 1.35 27.55
CA TYR A 10 8.89 0.89 27.40
C TYR A 10 9.53 1.49 26.15
N LYS A 11 10.78 1.93 26.27
CA LYS A 11 11.59 2.31 25.12
C LYS A 11 12.31 1.08 24.59
N VAL A 12 12.35 0.96 23.28
CA VAL A 12 13.09 -0.08 22.59
C VAL A 12 13.84 0.58 21.45
N THR A 13 15.09 0.16 21.25
CA THR A 13 15.96 0.68 20.18
C THR A 13 15.70 0.01 18.84
N ARG A 14 15.10 -1.19 18.84
CA ARG A 14 14.74 -2.00 17.67
C ARG A 14 13.38 -2.66 17.86
N ILE A 15 12.60 -2.82 16.80
CA ILE A 15 11.30 -3.48 16.83
C ILE A 15 11.44 -4.96 17.22
N THR A 16 12.48 -5.64 16.72
CA THR A 16 12.78 -7.05 17.04
C THR A 16 13.04 -7.32 18.53
N LYS A 17 13.40 -6.27 19.30
CA LYS A 17 13.65 -6.36 20.75
C LYS A 17 12.39 -6.20 21.60
N ILE A 18 11.23 -5.96 20.99
CA ILE A 18 9.94 -6.05 21.69
C ILE A 18 9.77 -7.52 22.14
N PRO A 19 9.49 -7.79 23.42
CA PRO A 19 9.43 -9.15 23.97
C PRO A 19 8.10 -9.86 23.63
N ALA A 20 7.61 -9.73 22.40
CA ALA A 20 6.43 -10.43 21.92
C ALA A 20 6.79 -11.87 21.50
N GLN A 21 5.93 -12.81 21.85
CA GLN A 21 6.06 -14.23 21.58
C GLN A 21 5.10 -14.70 20.48
N ALA A 22 5.28 -15.93 20.02
CA ALA A 22 4.37 -16.53 19.05
C ALA A 22 2.93 -16.52 19.58
N GLY A 23 1.99 -16.04 18.76
CA GLY A 23 0.58 -15.89 19.14
C GLY A 23 0.21 -14.50 19.64
N ASP A 24 1.18 -13.72 20.13
CA ASP A 24 0.95 -12.34 20.61
C ASP A 24 0.51 -11.41 19.47
N GLU A 25 -0.19 -10.34 19.84
CA GLU A 25 -0.68 -9.33 18.91
C GLU A 25 0.06 -8.00 19.11
N LEU A 26 0.69 -7.52 18.04
CA LEU A 26 1.38 -6.24 18.01
C LEU A 26 0.59 -5.24 17.17
N TYR A 27 0.09 -4.19 17.83
CA TYR A 27 -0.67 -3.11 17.21
C TYR A 27 0.23 -1.90 16.94
N VAL A 28 0.31 -1.47 15.68
CA VAL A 28 1.17 -0.37 15.23
C VAL A 28 0.42 0.65 14.39
N ASP A 29 0.61 1.92 14.73
CA ASP A 29 0.06 3.05 14.00
C ASP A 29 0.81 3.30 12.68
N VAL A 30 2.13 3.10 12.67
CA VAL A 30 3.02 3.30 11.52
C VAL A 30 4.05 2.18 11.43
N ILE A 31 4.26 1.65 10.22
CA ILE A 31 5.37 0.77 9.88
C ILE A 31 6.31 1.55 8.95
N PRO A 32 7.45 2.09 9.42
CA PRO A 32 8.45 2.73 8.55
C PRO A 32 8.97 1.74 7.50
N ILE A 33 9.30 2.23 6.30
CA ILE A 33 9.76 1.36 5.21
C ILE A 33 11.13 0.76 5.55
N GLU A 34 11.96 1.55 6.21
CA GLU A 34 13.33 1.24 6.63
C GLU A 34 13.36 0.13 7.69
N LEU A 35 12.25 -0.07 8.41
CA LEU A 35 12.13 -1.07 9.46
C LEU A 35 11.35 -2.31 9.00
N THR A 36 10.99 -2.41 7.72
CA THR A 36 10.14 -3.49 7.20
C THR A 36 10.67 -4.87 7.56
N ASP A 37 11.98 -5.08 7.47
CA ASP A 37 12.61 -6.37 7.75
C ASP A 37 12.45 -6.78 9.21
N GLU A 38 12.51 -5.82 10.15
CA GLU A 38 12.27 -6.10 11.56
C GLU A 38 10.82 -6.54 11.83
N PHE A 39 9.85 -6.01 11.08
CA PHE A 39 8.45 -6.46 11.17
C PHE A 39 8.26 -7.84 10.52
N VAL A 40 8.98 -8.14 9.44
CA VAL A 40 8.98 -9.48 8.83
C VAL A 40 9.55 -10.51 9.81
N ASP A 41 10.64 -10.21 10.51
CA ASP A 41 11.20 -11.09 11.54
C ASP A 41 10.21 -11.37 12.67
N MET A 42 9.44 -10.36 13.08
CA MET A 42 8.38 -10.53 14.09
C MET A 42 7.26 -11.45 13.57
N LEU A 43 6.84 -11.31 12.31
CA LEU A 43 5.84 -12.21 11.69
C LEU A 43 6.35 -13.65 11.64
N ARG A 44 7.62 -13.86 11.25
CA ARG A 44 8.25 -15.19 11.18
C ARG A 44 8.39 -15.86 12.55
N ARG A 45 8.50 -15.08 13.61
CA ARG A 45 8.43 -15.55 15.01
C ARG A 45 7.02 -15.94 15.47
N GLY A 46 6.00 -15.77 14.62
CA GLY A 46 4.61 -16.08 14.92
C GLY A 46 3.84 -14.95 15.61
N VAL A 47 4.39 -13.74 15.68
CA VAL A 47 3.68 -12.56 16.20
C VAL A 47 2.66 -12.09 15.17
N LYS A 48 1.43 -11.81 15.58
CA LYS A 48 0.40 -11.23 14.71
C LYS A 48 0.53 -9.72 14.71
N ILE A 49 0.77 -9.13 13.54
CA ILE A 49 0.95 -7.67 13.44
C ILE A 49 -0.29 -7.01 12.85
N PHE A 50 -0.73 -5.94 13.49
CA PHE A 50 -1.94 -5.19 13.17
C PHE A 50 -1.58 -3.73 12.91
N TYR A 51 -1.78 -3.28 11.68
CA TYR A 51 -1.44 -1.93 11.23
C TYR A 51 -2.67 -1.03 11.10
N LEU A 52 -2.58 0.19 11.62
CA LEU A 52 -3.63 1.19 11.46
C LEU A 52 -3.56 1.83 10.06
N ARG A 53 -4.39 1.35 9.12
CA ARG A 53 -4.46 1.92 7.76
C ARG A 53 -4.93 3.38 7.71
N ARG A 54 -5.55 3.91 8.77
CA ARG A 54 -6.19 5.22 8.81
C ARG A 54 -5.95 5.95 10.12
N LEU A 55 -4.94 6.81 10.13
CA LEU A 55 -4.69 7.72 11.24
C LEU A 55 -5.87 8.68 11.49
N THR A 56 -6.72 8.94 10.50
CA THR A 56 -7.94 9.76 10.66
C THR A 56 -8.92 9.20 11.67
N LEU A 57 -8.82 7.91 12.04
CA LEU A 57 -9.65 7.30 13.06
C LEU A 57 -9.28 7.74 14.50
N PHE A 58 -8.09 8.31 14.69
CA PHE A 58 -7.66 8.79 16.00
C PHE A 58 -8.54 9.92 16.52
N LYS A 59 -8.81 10.93 15.70
CA LYS A 59 -9.54 12.13 16.14
C LYS A 59 -10.96 11.80 16.64
N PRO A 60 -11.80 11.06 15.89
CA PRO A 60 -13.11 10.64 16.40
C PRO A 60 -13.01 9.74 17.64
N MET A 61 -11.94 8.95 17.77
CA MET A 61 -11.75 8.11 18.95
C MET A 61 -11.33 8.92 20.18
N TYR A 62 -10.47 9.92 20.01
CA TYR A 62 -10.11 10.90 21.03
C TYR A 62 -11.36 11.62 21.56
N GLU A 63 -12.20 12.12 20.65
CA GLU A 63 -13.47 12.78 20.99
C GLU A 63 -14.41 11.82 21.75
N LYS A 64 -14.57 10.59 21.27
CA LYS A 64 -15.40 9.57 21.93
C LYS A 64 -14.91 9.22 23.34
N LEU A 65 -13.59 9.21 23.56
CA LEU A 65 -12.99 8.90 24.86
C LEU A 65 -12.84 10.12 25.78
N GLY A 66 -13.27 11.31 25.36
CA GLY A 66 -13.10 12.56 26.13
C GLY A 66 -11.63 12.93 26.34
N ILE A 67 -10.75 12.55 25.40
CA ILE A 67 -9.31 12.82 25.48
C ILE A 67 -9.02 14.19 24.90
N ASN A 68 -8.61 15.11 25.78
CA ASN A 68 -8.42 16.53 25.44
C ASN A 68 -6.94 16.90 25.26
N THR A 69 -6.02 16.01 25.66
CA THR A 69 -4.58 16.24 25.62
C THR A 69 -3.86 15.13 24.85
N LYS A 70 -2.95 15.51 23.95
CA LYS A 70 -2.13 14.54 23.22
C LYS A 70 -0.99 14.06 24.10
N SER A 71 -0.95 12.76 24.35
CA SER A 71 0.15 12.10 25.05
C SER A 71 0.25 10.67 24.55
N ALA A 72 1.41 10.05 24.69
CA ALA A 72 1.57 8.67 24.23
C ALA A 72 0.65 7.68 24.97
N LYS A 73 0.34 7.97 26.24
CA LYS A 73 -0.66 7.22 27.01
C LYS A 73 -2.05 7.32 26.39
N ASN A 74 -2.44 8.52 26.00
CA ASN A 74 -3.73 8.78 25.38
C ASN A 74 -3.80 8.24 23.95
N ASP A 75 -2.70 8.27 23.20
CA ASP A 75 -2.58 7.65 21.89
C ASP A 75 -2.80 6.14 22.00
N THR A 76 -2.16 5.47 22.95
CA THR A 76 -2.35 4.02 23.18
C THR A 76 -3.78 3.69 23.61
N LYS A 77 -4.40 4.50 24.48
CA LYS A 77 -5.83 4.33 24.83
C LYS A 77 -6.74 4.42 23.60
N ALA A 78 -6.53 5.44 22.76
CA ALA A 78 -7.30 5.60 21.54
C ALA A 78 -7.08 4.44 20.57
N LEU A 79 -5.85 3.95 20.44
CA LEU A 79 -5.54 2.78 19.62
C LEU A 79 -6.27 1.53 20.11
N MET A 80 -6.21 1.24 21.40
CA MET A 80 -6.89 0.06 21.96
C MET A 80 -8.41 0.11 21.77
N ALA A 81 -9.01 1.30 21.87
CA ALA A 81 -10.44 1.49 21.66
C ALA A 81 -10.91 1.37 20.19
N LEU A 82 -10.00 1.22 19.22
CA LEU A 82 -10.34 1.07 17.80
C LEU A 82 -10.80 -0.35 17.40
N GLU A 83 -10.88 -1.28 18.35
CA GLU A 83 -11.49 -2.64 18.30
C GLU A 83 -11.96 -3.11 16.90
N ALA A 84 -11.16 -3.95 16.23
CA ALA A 84 -11.40 -4.55 14.90
C ALA A 84 -11.20 -3.68 13.63
N LYS A 85 -10.80 -2.40 13.74
CA LYS A 85 -10.44 -1.59 12.54
C LYS A 85 -9.00 -1.76 12.06
N TRP A 86 -8.31 -2.77 12.58
CA TRP A 86 -6.92 -3.04 12.32
C TRP A 86 -6.72 -3.91 11.09
N PHE A 87 -5.73 -3.59 10.28
CA PHE A 87 -5.36 -4.43 9.14
C PHE A 87 -4.30 -5.42 9.60
N LYS A 88 -4.65 -6.72 9.60
CA LYS A 88 -3.65 -7.78 9.82
C LYS A 88 -2.64 -7.73 8.69
N VAL A 89 -1.37 -7.57 9.06
CA VAL A 89 -0.24 -7.50 8.16
C VAL A 89 0.25 -8.91 7.86
N SER A 90 0.54 -9.20 6.60
CA SER A 90 1.24 -10.41 6.17
C SER A 90 2.66 -10.07 5.70
N GLU A 91 3.52 -11.08 5.64
CA GLU A 91 4.86 -10.94 5.07
C GLU A 91 4.78 -10.49 3.61
N ASP A 92 3.84 -11.06 2.84
CA ASP A 92 3.60 -10.69 1.45
C ASP A 92 3.24 -9.21 1.28
N PHE A 93 2.37 -8.69 2.16
CA PHE A 93 2.01 -7.28 2.13
C PHE A 93 3.24 -6.39 2.38
N LEU A 94 4.11 -6.75 3.32
CA LEU A 94 5.32 -5.99 3.63
C LEU A 94 6.34 -6.06 2.50
N ALA A 95 6.55 -7.24 1.90
CA ALA A 95 7.42 -7.44 0.76
C ALA A 95 6.98 -6.59 -0.44
N MET A 96 5.70 -6.69 -0.82
CA MET A 96 5.12 -5.89 -1.92
C MET A 96 5.20 -4.39 -1.62
N ARG A 97 4.88 -3.97 -0.39
CA ARG A 97 4.91 -2.56 0.02
C ARG A 97 6.31 -1.96 -0.11
N ARG A 98 7.37 -2.72 0.23
CA ARG A 98 8.76 -2.27 0.12
C ARG A 98 9.13 -1.99 -1.33
N LEU A 99 8.86 -2.93 -2.23
CA LEU A 99 9.13 -2.80 -3.66
C LEU A 99 8.35 -1.64 -4.30
N ILE A 100 7.05 -1.56 -4.02
CA ILE A 100 6.19 -0.46 -4.49
C ILE A 100 6.71 0.90 -3.98
N SER A 101 7.18 0.96 -2.72
CA SER A 101 7.75 2.19 -2.17
C SER A 101 9.03 2.61 -2.88
N ALA A 102 9.91 1.66 -3.19
CA ALA A 102 11.12 1.91 -3.97
C ALA A 102 10.79 2.42 -5.38
N TYR A 103 9.87 1.75 -6.08
CA TYR A 103 9.41 2.16 -7.41
C TYR A 103 8.83 3.59 -7.42
N ARG A 104 7.97 3.92 -6.45
CA ARG A 104 7.44 5.28 -6.31
C ARG A 104 8.54 6.33 -6.05
N GLY A 105 9.58 5.97 -5.30
CA GLY A 105 10.76 6.80 -5.09
C GLY A 105 11.49 7.10 -6.40
N LEU A 106 11.70 6.07 -7.22
CA LEU A 106 12.28 6.21 -8.56
C LEU A 106 11.40 7.06 -9.48
N LEU A 107 10.08 6.79 -9.52
CA LEU A 107 9.12 7.57 -10.33
C LEU A 107 9.16 9.06 -9.98
N LYS A 108 9.23 9.40 -8.68
CA LYS A 108 9.35 10.78 -8.23
C LYS A 108 10.69 11.41 -8.64
N SER A 109 11.77 10.64 -8.60
CA SER A 109 13.10 11.09 -9.00
C SER A 109 13.17 11.33 -10.50
N HIS A 110 12.68 10.39 -11.31
CA HIS A 110 12.52 10.52 -12.75
C HIS A 110 11.74 11.78 -13.12
N GLN A 111 10.58 12.02 -12.48
CA GLN A 111 9.78 13.22 -12.73
C GLN A 111 10.52 14.52 -12.38
N ARG A 112 11.30 14.51 -11.29
CA ARG A 112 12.10 15.68 -10.87
C ARG A 112 13.21 15.97 -11.87
N LEU A 113 13.96 14.95 -12.30
CA LEU A 113 15.01 15.08 -13.31
C LEU A 113 14.44 15.57 -14.64
N ALA A 114 13.35 14.97 -15.12
CA ALA A 114 12.67 15.37 -16.35
C ALA A 114 12.18 16.83 -16.31
N ASN A 115 11.75 17.32 -15.14
CA ASN A 115 11.36 18.71 -14.97
C ASN A 115 12.56 19.66 -14.92
N ALA A 116 13.65 19.26 -14.26
CA ALA A 116 14.89 20.05 -14.20
C ALA A 116 15.56 20.17 -15.58
N MET A 117 15.54 19.09 -16.37
CA MET A 117 16.06 19.06 -17.74
C MET A 117 15.43 20.12 -18.65
N LYS A 118 14.15 20.46 -18.46
CA LYS A 118 13.46 21.50 -19.25
C LYS A 118 14.07 22.90 -19.11
N ALA A 119 14.84 23.13 -18.04
CA ALA A 119 15.50 24.40 -17.78
C ALA A 119 16.98 24.42 -18.21
N LEU A 120 17.46 23.34 -18.85
CA LEU A 120 18.86 23.16 -19.22
C LEU A 120 19.02 23.06 -20.75
N GLU A 121 20.20 23.48 -21.23
CA GLU A 121 20.60 23.42 -22.63
C GLU A 121 22.03 22.87 -22.76
N GLY A 122 22.40 22.46 -23.97
CA GLY A 122 23.73 21.94 -24.29
C GLY A 122 24.14 20.76 -23.41
N LEU A 123 25.40 20.76 -22.96
CA LEU A 123 25.99 19.69 -22.16
C LEU A 123 25.21 19.38 -20.87
N GLY A 124 24.62 20.40 -20.23
CA GLY A 124 23.83 20.21 -19.01
C GLY A 124 22.55 19.40 -19.25
N ARG A 125 21.96 19.51 -20.45
CA ARG A 125 20.80 18.72 -20.85
C ARG A 125 21.18 17.27 -21.13
N GLU A 126 22.27 17.04 -21.87
CA GLU A 126 22.77 15.71 -22.20
C GLU A 126 23.08 14.88 -20.94
N ILE A 127 23.78 15.47 -19.96
CA ILE A 127 24.05 14.82 -18.66
C ILE A 127 22.75 14.42 -17.95
N MET A 128 21.73 15.27 -18.01
CA MET A 128 20.43 14.97 -17.40
C MET A 128 19.66 13.88 -18.16
N GLU A 129 19.76 13.82 -19.48
CA GLU A 129 19.17 12.75 -20.29
C GLU A 129 19.74 11.38 -19.87
N THR A 130 21.07 11.27 -19.74
CA THR A 130 21.71 10.03 -19.23
C THR A 130 21.24 9.65 -17.82
N ALA A 131 21.08 10.63 -16.93
CA ALA A 131 20.57 10.38 -15.58
C ALA A 131 19.11 9.90 -15.58
N ILE A 132 18.26 10.49 -16.44
CA ILE A 132 16.87 10.08 -16.63
C ILE A 132 16.79 8.65 -17.15
N GLU A 133 17.59 8.30 -18.16
CA GLU A 133 17.67 6.95 -18.72
C GLU A 133 18.09 5.93 -17.67
N SER A 134 19.12 6.25 -16.88
CA SER A 134 19.60 5.39 -15.79
C SER A 134 18.50 5.11 -14.75
N VAL A 135 17.76 6.15 -14.34
CA VAL A 135 16.61 5.98 -13.44
C VAL A 135 15.49 5.17 -14.11
N GLY A 136 15.25 5.39 -15.40
CA GLY A 136 14.28 4.63 -16.19
C GLY A 136 14.58 3.13 -16.24
N GLN A 137 15.85 2.76 -16.43
CA GLN A 137 16.30 1.35 -16.39
C GLN A 137 16.06 0.71 -15.01
N LEU A 138 16.40 1.42 -13.93
CA LEU A 138 16.10 0.95 -12.57
C LEU A 138 14.60 0.77 -12.34
N MET A 139 13.77 1.66 -12.88
CA MET A 139 12.31 1.52 -12.81
C MET A 139 11.82 0.26 -13.52
N VAL A 140 12.37 -0.06 -14.70
CA VAL A 140 12.05 -1.30 -15.43
C VAL A 140 12.43 -2.52 -14.59
N SER A 141 13.64 -2.56 -14.02
CA SER A 141 14.07 -3.68 -13.17
C SER A 141 13.15 -3.88 -11.96
N ILE A 142 12.81 -2.80 -11.25
CA ILE A 142 11.93 -2.89 -10.07
C ILE A 142 10.50 -3.24 -10.47
N ALA A 143 10.00 -2.74 -11.60
CA ALA A 143 8.68 -3.11 -12.10
C ALA A 143 8.56 -4.60 -12.43
N ASN A 144 9.62 -5.20 -13.01
CA ASN A 144 9.69 -6.64 -13.25
C ASN A 144 9.60 -7.42 -11.95
N ILE A 145 10.42 -7.06 -10.96
CA ILE A 145 10.38 -7.70 -9.63
C ILE A 145 8.99 -7.56 -9.00
N ILE A 146 8.35 -6.39 -9.09
CA ILE A 146 6.99 -6.19 -8.56
C ILE A 146 5.99 -7.10 -9.26
N ALA A 147 6.02 -7.20 -10.60
CA ALA A 147 5.08 -8.01 -11.35
C ALA A 147 5.26 -9.51 -11.06
N GLU A 148 6.49 -9.99 -10.97
CA GLU A 148 6.81 -11.38 -10.60
C GLU A 148 6.38 -11.70 -9.18
N GLU A 149 6.73 -10.86 -8.21
CA GLU A 149 6.36 -11.05 -6.80
C GLU A 149 4.83 -10.97 -6.61
N ALA A 150 4.14 -10.11 -7.37
CA ALA A 150 2.68 -10.09 -7.38
C ALA A 150 2.11 -11.40 -7.93
N GLY A 151 2.68 -11.94 -9.01
CA GLY A 151 2.26 -13.23 -9.58
C GLY A 151 2.49 -14.43 -8.65
N ASN A 152 3.46 -14.34 -7.75
CA ASN A 152 3.78 -15.38 -6.78
C ASN A 152 2.97 -15.26 -5.48
N ARG A 153 2.67 -14.04 -5.03
CA ARG A 153 2.08 -13.77 -3.70
C ARG A 153 0.60 -13.43 -3.74
N ILE A 154 0.13 -12.82 -4.82
CA ILE A 154 -1.27 -12.39 -4.96
C ILE A 154 -1.96 -13.40 -5.87
N LEU A 155 -2.73 -14.29 -5.26
CA LEU A 155 -3.32 -15.45 -5.93
C LEU A 155 -4.15 -15.08 -7.17
N GLU A 156 -4.89 -13.97 -7.11
CA GLU A 156 -5.74 -13.51 -8.23
C GLU A 156 -5.00 -12.67 -9.28
N TYR A 157 -3.71 -12.37 -9.08
CA TYR A 157 -2.97 -11.46 -9.95
C TYR A 157 -2.93 -11.94 -11.40
N LYS A 158 -2.54 -13.21 -11.63
CA LYS A 158 -2.48 -13.81 -12.97
C LYS A 158 -3.84 -13.75 -13.67
N LYS A 159 -4.91 -14.09 -12.95
CA LYS A 159 -6.28 -14.02 -13.46
C LYS A 159 -6.69 -12.60 -13.85
N VAL A 160 -6.31 -11.60 -13.06
CA VAL A 160 -6.60 -10.19 -13.40
C VAL A 160 -5.76 -9.71 -14.59
N VAL A 161 -4.49 -10.13 -14.68
CA VAL A 161 -3.62 -9.87 -15.84
C VAL A 161 -4.24 -10.40 -17.13
N GLU A 162 -4.70 -11.66 -17.12
CA GLU A 162 -5.42 -12.26 -18.25
C GLU A 162 -6.73 -11.53 -18.56
N THR A 163 -7.53 -11.22 -17.54
CA THR A 163 -8.82 -10.53 -17.70
C THR A 163 -8.66 -9.14 -18.33
N LEU A 164 -7.55 -8.46 -18.03
CA LEU A 164 -7.24 -7.14 -18.56
C LEU A 164 -6.47 -7.20 -19.90
N GLY A 165 -6.03 -8.39 -20.34
CA GLY A 165 -5.24 -8.57 -21.56
C GLY A 165 -3.88 -7.90 -21.49
N ILE A 166 -3.20 -8.00 -20.35
CA ILE A 166 -1.91 -7.32 -20.07
C ILE A 166 -0.77 -8.30 -19.77
N ASP A 167 -0.81 -9.48 -20.37
CA ASP A 167 0.15 -10.56 -20.20
C ASP A 167 1.48 -10.34 -20.94
N GLY A 168 1.46 -9.58 -22.04
CA GLY A 168 2.66 -9.27 -22.83
C GLY A 168 3.68 -8.35 -22.14
N ASP A 169 4.93 -8.41 -22.61
CA ASP A 169 6.07 -7.66 -22.03
C ASP A 169 5.92 -6.15 -22.09
N ASN A 170 5.27 -5.64 -23.13
CA ASN A 170 4.98 -4.22 -23.31
C ASN A 170 4.06 -3.65 -22.21
N TYR A 171 3.41 -4.51 -21.41
CA TYR A 171 2.52 -4.12 -20.33
C TYR A 171 3.18 -4.08 -18.95
N LEU A 172 4.51 -4.12 -18.87
CA LEU A 172 5.22 -4.14 -17.58
C LEU A 172 4.80 -3.00 -16.63
N SER A 173 4.71 -1.76 -17.13
CA SER A 173 4.27 -0.62 -16.32
C SER A 173 2.81 -0.75 -15.85
N VAL A 174 1.98 -1.48 -16.62
CA VAL A 174 0.57 -1.75 -16.30
C VAL A 174 0.47 -2.81 -15.22
N ARG A 175 1.26 -3.87 -15.36
CA ARG A 175 1.38 -4.99 -14.42
C ARG A 175 1.87 -4.54 -13.04
N GLU A 176 2.87 -3.65 -13.00
CA GLU A 176 3.34 -3.04 -11.75
C GLU A 176 2.24 -2.18 -11.10
N ALA A 177 1.57 -1.31 -11.87
CA ALA A 177 0.49 -0.47 -11.35
C ALA A 177 -0.69 -1.31 -10.83
N LEU A 178 -1.01 -2.43 -11.51
CA LEU A 178 -2.01 -3.38 -11.06
C LEU A 178 -1.62 -4.01 -9.72
N ALA A 179 -0.36 -4.43 -9.53
CA ALA A 179 0.12 -4.99 -8.28
C ALA A 179 -0.04 -4.00 -7.11
N GLU A 180 0.25 -2.72 -7.34
CA GLU A 180 0.03 -1.65 -6.36
C GLU A 180 -1.47 -1.47 -6.03
N VAL A 181 -2.35 -1.49 -7.04
CA VAL A 181 -3.80 -1.41 -6.85
C VAL A 181 -4.31 -2.59 -6.02
N MET A 182 -3.91 -3.82 -6.36
CA MET A 182 -4.35 -5.04 -5.66
C MET A 182 -3.89 -5.07 -4.19
N THR A 183 -2.66 -4.61 -3.91
CA THR A 183 -2.15 -4.47 -2.52
C THR A 183 -2.98 -3.48 -1.68
N CYS A 184 -3.63 -2.52 -2.34
CA CYS A 184 -4.47 -1.51 -1.69
C CYS A 184 -5.92 -1.98 -1.46
N ILE A 185 -6.38 -3.02 -2.18
CA ILE A 185 -7.75 -3.54 -2.07
C ILE A 185 -7.87 -4.39 -0.80
N ASP A 186 -9.03 -4.28 -0.17
CA ASP A 186 -9.45 -5.10 0.95
C ASP A 186 -10.71 -5.84 0.48
N PRO A 187 -10.64 -7.15 0.17
CA PRO A 187 -11.71 -7.89 -0.52
C PRO A 187 -13.00 -7.98 0.32
N ARG A 188 -12.87 -7.90 1.65
CA ARG A 188 -13.98 -7.83 2.61
C ARG A 188 -14.83 -6.57 2.45
N ARG A 189 -14.26 -5.50 1.90
CA ARG A 189 -14.99 -4.26 1.66
C ARG A 189 -15.90 -4.41 0.45
N ASN A 190 -17.11 -3.85 0.57
CA ASN A 190 -17.96 -3.67 -0.60
C ASN A 190 -17.33 -2.68 -1.59
N PHE A 191 -17.71 -2.79 -2.86
CA PHE A 191 -17.13 -1.97 -3.92
C PHE A 191 -17.26 -0.47 -3.67
N ARG A 192 -18.39 0.00 -3.11
CA ARG A 192 -18.58 1.43 -2.80
C ARG A 192 -17.52 1.94 -1.82
N LYS A 193 -17.20 1.18 -0.77
CA LYS A 193 -16.14 1.52 0.19
C LYS A 193 -14.76 1.50 -0.47
N THR A 194 -14.49 0.55 -1.35
CA THR A 194 -13.25 0.46 -2.13
C THR A 194 -13.11 1.65 -3.08
N ALA A 195 -14.11 1.93 -3.91
CA ALA A 195 -14.12 3.06 -4.82
C ALA A 195 -13.97 4.42 -4.11
N ASN A 196 -14.59 4.60 -2.93
CA ASN A 196 -14.35 5.79 -2.08
C ASN A 196 -12.89 5.87 -1.61
N PHE A 197 -12.26 4.75 -1.28
CA PHE A 197 -10.85 4.72 -0.88
C PHE A 197 -9.92 5.16 -2.02
N PHE A 198 -10.27 4.80 -3.24
CA PHE A 198 -9.58 5.26 -4.46
C PHE A 198 -10.05 6.65 -4.95
N GLY A 199 -10.96 7.33 -4.24
CA GLY A 199 -11.40 8.69 -4.59
C GLY A 199 -12.30 8.80 -5.83
N LEU A 200 -12.96 7.72 -6.25
CA LEU A 200 -13.83 7.73 -7.45
C LEU A 200 -15.21 8.36 -7.25
N PHE A 201 -15.63 8.57 -6.00
CA PHE A 201 -16.88 9.27 -5.68
C PHE A 201 -16.57 10.52 -4.87
N ARG A 202 -17.22 11.64 -5.23
CA ARG A 202 -17.27 12.83 -4.35
C ARG A 202 -18.08 12.46 -3.12
N GLY A 203 -17.48 12.50 -1.93
CA GLY A 203 -18.30 12.38 -0.72
C GLY A 203 -17.59 12.05 0.58
N ASN A 204 -16.33 11.61 0.60
CA ASN A 204 -15.66 11.40 1.89
C ASN A 204 -14.12 11.46 1.84
N PRO A 205 -13.52 12.66 1.99
CA PRO A 205 -12.07 12.85 2.05
C PRO A 205 -11.38 11.99 3.13
N GLU A 206 -12.08 11.69 4.23
CA GLU A 206 -11.51 10.91 5.34
C GLU A 206 -11.28 9.44 4.99
N ARG A 207 -11.90 8.96 3.91
CA ARG A 207 -11.76 7.58 3.42
C ARG A 207 -10.78 7.46 2.26
N TYR A 208 -10.39 8.57 1.64
CA TYR A 208 -9.54 8.67 0.47
C TYR A 208 -8.09 8.33 0.76
N ASN A 209 -7.43 7.66 -0.17
CA ASN A 209 -6.00 7.42 -0.16
C ASN A 209 -5.39 7.90 -1.48
N ALA A 210 -4.60 8.98 -1.40
CA ALA A 210 -3.96 9.59 -2.57
C ALA A 210 -3.04 8.65 -3.34
N ARG A 211 -2.35 7.74 -2.63
CA ARG A 211 -1.45 6.78 -3.26
C ARG A 211 -2.22 5.72 -4.03
N ALA A 212 -3.30 5.18 -3.43
CA ALA A 212 -4.19 4.25 -4.12
C ALA A 212 -4.81 4.91 -5.37
N ARG A 213 -5.24 6.17 -5.26
CA ARG A 213 -5.72 6.95 -6.41
C ARG A 213 -4.67 7.07 -7.51
N GLN A 214 -3.44 7.43 -7.17
CA GLN A 214 -2.33 7.52 -8.12
C GLN A 214 -2.05 6.18 -8.80
N ALA A 215 -2.05 5.06 -8.05
CA ALA A 215 -1.90 3.72 -8.61
C ALA A 215 -2.95 3.43 -9.68
N LEU A 216 -4.23 3.70 -9.36
CA LEU A 216 -5.34 3.48 -10.28
C LEU A 216 -5.26 4.38 -11.52
N GLN A 217 -4.82 5.63 -11.35
CA GLN A 217 -4.59 6.54 -12.47
C GLN A 217 -3.46 6.04 -13.39
N ARG A 218 -2.34 5.59 -12.82
CA ARG A 218 -1.23 4.99 -13.58
C ARG A 218 -1.73 3.76 -14.36
N LEU A 219 -2.44 2.85 -13.69
CA LEU A 219 -3.04 1.67 -14.32
C LEU A 219 -3.98 2.06 -15.47
N SER A 220 -4.88 3.02 -15.26
CA SER A 220 -5.84 3.45 -16.27
C SER A 220 -5.17 4.11 -17.49
N MET A 221 -4.21 5.00 -17.24
CA MET A 221 -3.48 5.70 -18.31
C MET A 221 -2.70 4.72 -19.19
N SER A 222 -2.01 3.75 -18.58
CA SER A 222 -1.21 2.79 -19.34
C SER A 222 -2.05 1.79 -20.15
N LEU A 223 -3.34 1.64 -19.82
CA LEU A 223 -4.31 0.88 -20.61
C LEU A 223 -4.90 1.69 -21.80
N GLY A 224 -4.26 2.80 -22.18
CA GLY A 224 -4.69 3.66 -23.29
C GLY A 224 -5.95 4.49 -22.99
N ASN A 225 -6.39 4.55 -21.73
CA ASN A 225 -7.58 5.28 -21.35
C ASN A 225 -7.24 6.69 -20.86
N THR A 226 -7.98 7.68 -21.37
CA THR A 226 -7.99 9.06 -20.86
C THR A 226 -8.42 9.11 -19.39
N LYS A 227 -8.32 10.27 -18.72
CA LYS A 227 -8.73 10.52 -17.32
C LYS A 227 -10.25 10.41 -17.09
N GLU A 228 -10.90 9.41 -17.69
CA GLU A 228 -12.33 9.17 -17.58
C GLU A 228 -12.63 8.37 -16.32
N ALA A 229 -13.25 9.03 -15.35
CA ALA A 229 -13.66 8.41 -14.08
C ALA A 229 -14.55 7.16 -14.28
N LYS A 230 -15.31 7.09 -15.38
CA LYS A 230 -16.13 5.93 -15.73
C LYS A 230 -15.28 4.69 -16.02
N GLN A 231 -14.17 4.86 -16.73
CA GLN A 231 -13.29 3.78 -17.12
C GLN A 231 -12.40 3.34 -15.95
N GLU A 232 -11.87 4.28 -15.16
CA GLU A 232 -11.17 3.96 -13.91
C GLU A 232 -12.06 3.16 -12.95
N LYS A 233 -13.35 3.51 -12.86
CA LYS A 233 -14.34 2.76 -12.08
C LYS A 233 -14.54 1.35 -12.63
N ARG A 234 -14.59 1.19 -13.95
CA ARG A 234 -14.74 -0.13 -14.60
C ARG A 234 -13.52 -1.01 -14.31
N ILE A 235 -12.31 -0.49 -14.51
CA ILE A 235 -11.06 -1.21 -14.22
C ILE A 235 -11.04 -1.62 -12.74
N LEU A 236 -11.26 -0.68 -11.81
CA LEU A 236 -11.26 -0.99 -10.39
C LEU A 236 -12.34 -2.03 -10.02
N TYR A 237 -13.51 -1.96 -10.66
CA TYR A 237 -14.58 -2.95 -10.45
C TYR A 237 -14.17 -4.34 -10.91
N THR A 238 -13.54 -4.46 -12.08
CA THR A 238 -13.01 -5.73 -12.58
C THR A 238 -12.01 -6.33 -11.61
N VAL A 239 -11.00 -5.56 -11.19
CA VAL A 239 -9.99 -6.01 -10.21
C VAL A 239 -10.65 -6.45 -8.90
N TRP A 240 -11.52 -5.61 -8.33
CA TRP A 240 -12.21 -5.91 -7.07
C TRP A 240 -13.11 -7.15 -7.16
N LYS A 241 -13.85 -7.32 -8.27
CA LYS A 241 -14.76 -8.46 -8.47
C LYS A 241 -13.98 -9.77 -8.57
N THR A 242 -12.83 -9.76 -9.25
CA THR A 242 -11.98 -10.95 -9.38
C THR A 242 -11.42 -11.36 -8.02
N MET A 243 -10.89 -10.42 -7.24
CA MET A 243 -10.39 -10.69 -5.88
C MET A 243 -11.49 -11.19 -4.93
N ARG A 244 -12.71 -10.64 -5.01
CA ARG A 244 -13.81 -11.04 -4.12
C ARG A 244 -14.40 -12.42 -4.45
N THR A 245 -14.36 -12.82 -5.72
CA THR A 245 -14.86 -14.15 -6.12
C THR A 245 -14.04 -15.26 -5.49
N HIS A 246 -12.72 -15.03 -5.32
CA HIS A 246 -11.82 -16.00 -4.70
C HIS A 246 -12.05 -16.15 -3.19
N GLU A 247 -12.10 -15.04 -2.43
CA GLU A 247 -12.37 -15.08 -0.97
C GLU A 247 -13.70 -15.80 -0.65
N ARG A 248 -14.70 -15.70 -1.54
CA ARG A 248 -15.97 -16.44 -1.41
C ARG A 248 -15.86 -17.94 -1.65
N LEU A 249 -14.95 -18.38 -2.52
CA LEU A 249 -14.72 -19.80 -2.80
C LEU A 249 -13.94 -20.46 -1.66
N GLU A 250 -13.03 -19.74 -1.00
CA GLU A 250 -12.32 -20.23 0.19
C GLU A 250 -13.18 -20.22 1.47
N ALA A 251 -14.24 -19.40 1.50
CA ALA A 251 -15.14 -19.28 2.66
C ALA A 251 -16.35 -20.24 2.64
N ILE A 252 -16.49 -21.06 1.59
CA ILE A 252 -17.49 -22.15 1.55
C ILE A 252 -16.77 -23.41 2.06
N PRO A 253 -17.13 -23.95 3.24
CA PRO A 253 -16.63 -25.25 3.64
C PRO A 253 -17.13 -26.29 2.63
N ALA A 254 -16.25 -27.20 2.22
CA ALA A 254 -16.66 -28.45 1.59
C ALA A 254 -17.50 -29.28 2.57
#